data_AF-A0A957H455-F1
#
_entry.id   AF-A0A957H455-F1
#
_cell.length_a   1.000
_cell.length_b   1.000
_cell.length_c   1.000
_cell.angle_alpha   90.00
_cell.angle_beta   90.00
_cell.angle_gamma   90.00
#
_symmetry.space_group_name_H-M   'P 1'
#
loop_
_entity.id
_entity.type
_entity.pdbx_description
1 polymer ?
#
loop_
_entity_poly.entity_id
_entity_poly.type
_entity_poly.pdbx_seq_one_letter_code
_entity_poly.pdbx_strand_id
1 'polypeptide(L)'
;QSDWWARYGRLLVLALLGLVVVSSFGTFASLASTIFPSESFFEGVQKDFAGDSHYLVRLRIWHPALALLLGLGLWRLVARLEASAGARQLSALAWNVQMLYWLQFGLGALNAILLTPVWLQMVHLALAHLLWLGLVALAYRSAAAMADTSVLMAGKAGTVAG
;
A
#
# COMPACT_ATOMS: atom_id res chain seq x y z
N GLN A 1 20.04 3.46 -18.83
CA GLN A 1 18.90 2.56 -19.06
C GLN A 1 18.72 1.51 -17.94
N SER A 2 19.78 1.04 -17.27
CA SER A 2 19.72 0.07 -16.15
C SER A 2 19.10 0.59 -14.86
N ASP A 3 19.20 1.90 -14.59
CA ASP A 3 18.91 2.41 -13.24
C ASP A 3 17.43 2.63 -12.94
N TRP A 4 16.55 2.79 -13.95
CA TRP A 4 15.13 3.06 -13.66
C TRP A 4 14.41 1.82 -13.13
N TRP A 5 14.53 0.67 -13.79
CA TRP A 5 14.01 -0.61 -13.28
C TRP A 5 14.62 -0.96 -11.92
N ALA A 6 15.94 -0.77 -11.81
CA ALA A 6 16.63 -0.96 -10.56
C ALA A 6 16.13 0.01 -9.47
N ARG A 7 15.69 1.23 -9.76
CA ARG A 7 15.32 2.20 -8.72
C ARG A 7 13.82 2.26 -8.43
N TYR A 8 12.97 2.31 -9.44
CA TYR A 8 11.52 2.47 -9.31
C TYR A 8 10.76 1.14 -9.41
N GLY A 9 11.18 0.26 -10.31
CA GLY A 9 10.58 -1.07 -10.47
C GLY A 9 10.68 -1.91 -9.19
N ARG A 10 11.88 -1.97 -8.58
CA ARG A 10 12.06 -2.63 -7.27
C ARG A 10 11.17 -2.03 -6.18
N LEU A 11 11.03 -0.70 -6.12
CA LEU A 11 10.18 -0.05 -5.11
C LEU A 11 8.69 -0.36 -5.31
N LEU A 12 8.22 -0.43 -6.55
CA LEU A 12 6.84 -0.81 -6.86
C LEU A 12 6.56 -2.28 -6.48
N VAL A 13 7.48 -3.19 -6.79
CA VAL A 13 7.38 -4.60 -6.37
C VAL A 13 7.36 -4.71 -4.85
N LEU A 14 8.25 -4.00 -4.16
CA LEU A 14 8.27 -3.96 -2.70
C LEU A 14 6.98 -3.37 -2.12
N ALA A 15 6.39 -2.36 -2.77
CA ALA A 15 5.12 -1.80 -2.34
C ALA A 15 3.96 -2.80 -2.51
N LEU A 16 3.91 -3.53 -3.63
CA LEU A 16 2.91 -4.57 -3.86
C LEU A 16 3.02 -5.70 -2.83
N LEU A 17 4.22 -6.22 -2.63
CA LEU A 17 4.48 -7.26 -1.62
C LEU A 17 4.18 -6.74 -0.21
N GLY A 18 4.59 -5.51 0.11
CA GLY A 18 4.29 -4.86 1.37
C GLY A 18 2.79 -4.75 1.61
N LEU A 19 2.01 -4.39 0.59
CA LEU A 19 0.55 -4.31 0.70
C LEU A 19 -0.08 -5.69 0.97
N VAL A 20 0.41 -6.76 0.33
CA VAL A 20 -0.03 -8.13 0.62
C VAL A 20 0.25 -8.52 2.07
N VAL A 21 1.45 -8.18 2.57
CA VAL A 21 1.81 -8.45 3.98
C VAL A 21 0.90 -7.66 4.92
N VAL A 22 0.73 -6.36 4.71
CA VAL A 22 -0.15 -5.50 5.53
C VAL A 22 -1.59 -6.03 5.53
N SER A 23 -2.12 -6.42 4.37
CA SER A 23 -3.46 -7.01 4.23
C SER A 23 -3.61 -8.32 4.99
N SER A 24 -2.58 -9.18 4.96
CA SER A 24 -2.59 -10.46 5.70
C SER A 24 -2.68 -10.22 7.21
N PHE A 25 -1.90 -9.28 7.75
CA PHE A 25 -1.99 -8.86 9.14
C PHE A 25 -3.34 -8.19 9.46
N GLY A 26 -3.93 -7.47 8.50
CA GLY A 26 -5.27 -6.90 8.65
C GLY A 26 -6.36 -7.96 8.79
N THR A 27 -6.27 -9.04 8.00
CA THR A 27 -7.16 -10.21 8.14
C THR A 27 -7.03 -10.87 9.50
N PHE A 28 -5.80 -11.08 9.98
CA PHE A 28 -5.58 -11.61 11.33
C PHE A 28 -6.12 -10.67 12.41
N ALA A 29 -5.95 -9.36 12.25
CA ALA A 29 -6.47 -8.39 13.21
C ALA A 29 -8.00 -8.37 13.26
N SER A 30 -8.64 -8.43 12.09
CA SER A 30 -10.09 -8.59 11.96
C SER A 30 -10.57 -9.87 12.65
N LEU A 31 -9.92 -11.00 12.38
CA LEU A 31 -10.25 -12.30 12.97
C LEU A 31 -10.10 -12.27 14.49
N ALA A 32 -9.01 -11.69 15.00
CA ALA A 32 -8.77 -11.55 16.42
C ALA A 32 -9.85 -10.71 17.11
N SER A 33 -10.28 -9.59 16.52
CA SER A 33 -11.35 -8.75 17.06
C SER A 33 -12.72 -9.44 17.06
N THR A 34 -12.97 -10.38 16.15
CA THR A 34 -14.20 -11.20 16.15
C THR A 34 -14.17 -12.29 17.24
N ILE A 35 -13.04 -12.98 17.42
CA ILE A 35 -12.94 -14.09 18.38
C ILE A 35 -12.73 -13.59 19.81
N PHE A 36 -11.98 -12.50 19.99
CA PHE A 36 -11.60 -11.92 21.28
C PHE A 36 -12.04 -10.45 21.35
N PRO A 37 -13.36 -10.19 21.50
CA PRO A 37 -13.88 -8.83 21.52
C PRO A 37 -13.37 -8.04 22.74
N SER A 38 -13.39 -6.72 22.61
CA SER A 38 -13.13 -5.75 23.67
C SER A 38 -14.33 -4.83 23.82
N GLU A 39 -14.64 -4.39 25.04
CA GLU A 39 -15.74 -3.47 25.34
C GLU A 39 -15.34 -2.01 25.05
N SER A 40 -14.04 -1.72 25.05
CA SER A 40 -13.52 -0.40 24.71
C SER A 40 -12.21 -0.45 23.94
N PHE A 41 -11.89 0.66 23.24
CA PHE A 41 -10.64 0.78 22.51
C PHE A 41 -9.42 0.64 23.43
N PHE A 42 -9.45 1.28 24.60
CA PHE A 42 -8.34 1.23 25.58
C PHE A 42 -8.12 -0.17 26.12
N GLU A 43 -9.19 -0.90 26.43
CA GLU A 43 -9.09 -2.31 26.81
C GLU A 43 -8.48 -3.15 25.68
N GLY A 44 -8.87 -2.90 24.43
CA GLY A 44 -8.26 -3.53 23.25
C GLY A 44 -6.76 -3.32 23.18
N VAL A 45 -6.31 -2.07 23.33
CA VAL A 45 -4.88 -1.73 23.36
C VAL A 45 -4.16 -2.42 24.52
N GLN A 46 -4.76 -2.48 25.72
CA GLN A 46 -4.17 -3.17 26.86
C GLN A 46 -3.96 -4.67 26.56
N LYS A 47 -4.96 -5.33 25.95
CA LYS A 47 -4.85 -6.74 25.53
C LYS A 47 -3.78 -6.97 24.46
N ASP A 48 -3.49 -5.98 23.61
CA ASP A 48 -2.44 -6.11 22.58
C ASP A 48 -1.04 -6.26 23.18
N PHE A 49 -0.81 -5.75 24.40
CA PHE A 49 0.49 -5.77 25.08
C PHE A 49 0.56 -6.73 26.28
N ALA A 50 -0.58 -7.26 26.73
CA ALA A 50 -0.62 -8.15 27.87
C ALA A 50 0.05 -9.50 27.55
N GLY A 51 0.93 -9.97 28.44
CA GLY A 51 1.76 -11.16 28.24
C GLY A 51 0.97 -12.48 28.27
N ASP A 52 -0.18 -12.47 28.93
CA ASP A 52 -1.15 -13.57 29.05
C ASP A 52 -2.20 -13.57 27.93
N SER A 53 -2.22 -12.55 27.06
CA SER A 53 -3.15 -12.49 25.94
C SER A 53 -2.79 -13.47 24.83
N HIS A 54 -3.83 -14.03 24.20
CA HIS A 54 -3.69 -14.95 23.09
C HIS A 54 -2.84 -14.33 21.97
N TYR A 55 -1.96 -15.12 21.34
CA TYR A 55 -1.01 -14.59 20.36
C TYR A 55 -1.67 -13.84 19.19
N LEU A 56 -2.87 -14.27 18.75
CA LEU A 56 -3.65 -13.58 17.71
C LEU A 56 -4.01 -12.13 18.09
N VAL A 57 -4.30 -11.88 19.37
CA VAL A 57 -4.61 -10.53 19.88
C VAL A 57 -3.37 -9.65 19.81
N ARG A 58 -2.23 -10.18 20.27
CA ARG A 58 -0.94 -9.48 20.21
C ARG A 58 -0.46 -9.23 18.78
N LEU A 59 -0.93 -10.01 17.80
CA LEU A 59 -0.62 -9.77 16.39
C LEU A 59 -1.30 -8.51 15.82
N ARG A 60 -2.38 -8.02 16.45
CA ARG A 60 -3.14 -6.85 15.97
C ARG A 60 -2.27 -5.62 15.79
N ILE A 61 -1.34 -5.38 16.71
CA ILE A 61 -0.47 -4.19 16.70
C ILE A 61 0.44 -4.11 15.47
N TRP A 62 0.75 -5.26 14.85
CA TRP A 62 1.61 -5.31 13.68
C TRP A 62 0.92 -4.75 12.43
N HIS A 63 -0.39 -4.91 12.29
CA HIS A 63 -1.11 -4.36 11.15
C HIS A 63 -0.96 -2.83 11.01
N PRO A 64 -1.34 -2.00 12.01
CA PRO A 64 -1.18 -0.54 11.91
C PRO A 64 0.29 -0.12 11.85
N ALA A 65 1.20 -0.83 12.54
CA ALA A 65 2.63 -0.54 12.48
C ALA A 65 3.20 -0.73 11.06
N LEU A 66 2.92 -1.88 10.43
CA LEU A 66 3.35 -2.17 9.07
C LEU A 66 2.66 -1.25 8.05
N ALA A 67 1.38 -0.94 8.27
CA ALA A 67 0.64 0.00 7.43
C ALA A 67 1.24 1.42 7.50
N LEU A 68 1.68 1.89 8.66
CA LEU A 68 2.34 3.18 8.76
C LEU A 68 3.67 3.19 7.97
N LEU A 69 4.49 2.15 8.15
CA LEU A 69 5.78 2.01 7.46
C LEU A 69 5.62 1.96 5.93
N LEU A 70 4.67 1.18 5.44
CA LEU A 70 4.37 1.09 4.00
C LEU A 70 3.86 2.44 3.45
N GLY A 71 3.00 3.15 4.19
CA GLY A 71 2.49 4.47 3.78
C GLY A 71 3.59 5.51 3.62
N LEU A 72 4.54 5.54 4.55
CA LEU A 72 5.73 6.39 4.47
C LEU A 72 6.65 5.99 3.30
N GLY A 73 6.78 4.69 3.03
CA GLY A 73 7.51 4.16 1.88
C GLY A 73 6.90 4.59 0.55
N LEU A 74 5.58 4.46 0.42
CA LEU A 74 4.81 4.91 -0.75
C LEU A 74 4.95 6.42 -0.96
N TRP A 75 4.91 7.22 0.11
CA TRP A 75 5.04 8.67 -0.02
C TRP A 75 6.40 9.06 -0.60
N ARG A 76 7.48 8.40 -0.16
CA ARG A 76 8.82 8.58 -0.74
C ARG A 76 8.90 8.13 -2.20
N LEU A 77 8.19 7.08 -2.58
CA LEU A 77 8.11 6.63 -3.98
C LEU A 77 7.43 7.69 -4.85
N VAL A 78 6.28 8.21 -4.41
CA VAL A 78 5.49 9.23 -5.12
C VAL A 78 6.30 10.50 -5.31
N ALA A 79 6.96 11.00 -4.26
CA ALA A 79 7.82 12.19 -4.32
C ALA A 79 8.98 12.03 -5.34
N ARG A 80 9.55 10.82 -5.46
CA ARG A 80 10.60 10.54 -6.45
C ARG A 80 10.07 10.41 -7.87
N LEU A 81 8.83 9.97 -8.06
CA LEU A 81 8.18 9.93 -9.37
C LEU A 81 7.84 11.34 -9.86
N GLU A 82 7.35 12.19 -8.96
CA GLU A 82 7.05 13.59 -9.26
C GLU A 82 8.29 14.38 -9.69
N ALA A 83 9.43 14.15 -9.03
CA ALA A 83 10.70 14.78 -9.39
C ALA A 83 11.29 14.30 -10.74
N SER A 84 10.73 13.26 -11.36
CA SER A 84 11.25 12.71 -12.61
C SER A 84 10.62 13.35 -13.85
N ALA A 85 11.46 13.95 -14.72
CA ALA A 85 11.02 14.56 -15.96
C ALA A 85 10.39 13.52 -16.90
N GLY A 86 9.15 13.76 -17.34
CA GLY A 86 8.41 12.87 -18.26
C GLY A 86 7.35 11.96 -17.60
N ALA A 87 7.23 11.96 -16.27
CA ALA A 87 6.31 11.05 -15.55
C ALA A 87 4.98 11.69 -15.09
N ARG A 88 4.52 12.80 -15.71
CA ARG A 88 3.38 13.59 -15.18
C ARG A 88 2.09 12.77 -14.95
N GLN A 89 1.74 11.90 -15.89
CA GLN A 89 0.54 11.04 -15.76
C GLN A 89 0.73 9.95 -14.68
N LEU A 90 1.95 9.40 -14.55
CA LEU A 90 2.29 8.44 -13.49
C LEU A 90 2.27 9.11 -12.11
N SER A 91 2.75 10.35 -12.02
CA SER A 91 2.74 11.15 -10.79
C SER A 91 1.31 11.41 -10.30
N ALA A 92 0.39 11.80 -11.18
CA ALA A 92 -1.01 12.00 -10.81
C ALA A 92 -1.67 10.71 -10.27
N LEU A 93 -1.47 9.58 -10.93
CA LEU A 93 -1.97 8.29 -10.46
C LEU A 93 -1.32 7.89 -9.13
N ALA A 94 -0.02 8.09 -8.97
CA ALA A 94 0.71 7.78 -7.74
C ALA A 94 0.20 8.62 -6.56
N TRP A 95 -0.09 9.90 -6.76
CA TRP A 95 -0.71 10.76 -5.75
C TRP A 95 -2.14 10.29 -5.39
N ASN A 96 -2.96 9.90 -6.37
CA ASN A 96 -4.29 9.33 -6.08
C ASN A 96 -4.19 8.05 -5.24
N VAL A 97 -3.25 7.16 -5.56
CA VAL A 97 -2.97 5.95 -4.77
C VAL A 97 -2.51 6.33 -3.35
N GLN A 98 -1.65 7.34 -3.21
CA GLN A 98 -1.18 7.82 -1.90
C GLN A 98 -2.31 8.38 -1.04
N MET A 99 -3.19 9.19 -1.63
CA MET A 99 -4.35 9.75 -0.92
C MET A 99 -5.30 8.65 -0.48
N LEU A 100 -5.59 7.70 -1.38
CA LEU A 100 -6.40 6.52 -1.07
C LEU A 100 -5.78 5.67 0.04
N TYR A 101 -4.45 5.52 0.05
CA TYR A 101 -3.73 4.83 1.11
C TYR A 101 -3.93 5.47 2.47
N TRP A 102 -3.78 6.80 2.58
CA TRP A 102 -3.97 7.50 3.86
C TRP A 102 -5.42 7.50 4.31
N LEU A 103 -6.37 7.59 3.38
CA LEU A 103 -7.78 7.38 3.67
C LEU A 103 -8.02 5.97 4.24
N GLN A 104 -7.45 4.94 3.60
CA GLN A 104 -7.53 3.56 4.05
C GLN A 104 -6.96 3.40 5.47
N PHE A 105 -5.79 3.98 5.73
CA PHE A 105 -5.16 3.96 7.05
C PHE A 105 -6.05 4.62 8.12
N GLY A 106 -6.61 5.80 7.82
CA GLY A 106 -7.54 6.51 8.71
C GLY A 106 -8.81 5.71 9.00
N LEU A 107 -9.40 5.07 7.98
CA LEU A 107 -10.56 4.18 8.17
C LEU A 107 -10.22 2.92 8.96
N GLY A 108 -8.97 2.43 8.87
CA GLY A 108 -8.48 1.34 9.69
C GLY A 108 -8.41 1.72 11.17
N ALA A 109 -7.88 2.92 11.46
CA ALA A 109 -7.90 3.48 12.81
C ALA A 109 -9.33 3.68 13.32
N LEU A 110 -10.25 4.17 12.49
CA LEU A 110 -11.66 4.33 12.84
C LEU A 110 -12.32 2.98 13.13
N ASN A 111 -12.01 1.93 12.35
CA ASN A 111 -12.45 0.57 12.65
C ASN A 111 -11.99 0.11 14.03
N ALA A 112 -10.73 0.34 14.40
CA ALA A 112 -10.24 -0.03 15.73
C ALA A 112 -10.94 0.77 16.85
N ILE A 113 -11.08 2.09 16.68
CA ILE A 113 -11.71 2.98 17.67
C ILE A 113 -13.18 2.62 17.89
N LEU A 114 -13.90 2.31 16.81
CA LEU A 114 -15.33 1.96 16.86
C LEU A 114 -15.59 0.47 17.13
N LEU A 115 -14.55 -0.31 17.48
CA LEU A 115 -14.67 -1.73 17.80
C LEU A 115 -15.20 -2.59 16.63
N THR A 116 -14.70 -2.31 15.43
CA THR A 116 -14.91 -3.06 14.19
C THR A 116 -16.40 -3.26 13.83
N PRO A 117 -17.19 -2.18 13.66
CA PRO A 117 -18.57 -2.33 13.23
C PRO A 117 -18.60 -2.86 11.79
N VAL A 118 -19.45 -3.86 11.53
CA VAL A 118 -19.43 -4.65 10.29
C VAL A 118 -19.47 -3.79 9.03
N TRP A 119 -20.33 -2.77 8.98
CA TRP A 119 -20.45 -1.91 7.81
C TRP A 119 -19.16 -1.13 7.50
N LEU A 120 -18.46 -0.64 8.52
CA LEU A 120 -17.22 0.11 8.35
C LEU A 120 -16.07 -0.82 7.96
N GLN A 121 -16.10 -2.05 8.48
CA GLN A 121 -15.17 -3.10 8.08
C GLN A 121 -15.35 -3.47 6.60
N MET A 122 -16.58 -3.57 6.11
CA MET A 122 -16.85 -3.82 4.69
C MET A 122 -16.40 -2.64 3.81
N VAL A 123 -16.65 -1.39 4.23
CA VAL A 123 -16.17 -0.20 3.51
C VAL A 123 -14.65 -0.16 3.45
N HIS A 124 -13.97 -0.42 4.58
CA HIS A 124 -12.52 -0.50 4.65
C HIS A 124 -11.99 -1.61 3.74
N LEU A 125 -12.60 -2.79 3.73
CA LEU A 125 -12.20 -3.87 2.84
C LEU A 125 -12.40 -3.49 1.36
N ALA A 126 -13.51 -2.86 0.99
CA ALA A 126 -13.78 -2.43 -0.38
C ALA A 126 -12.73 -1.41 -0.87
N LEU A 127 -12.38 -0.42 -0.03
CA LEU A 127 -11.32 0.55 -0.36
C LEU A 127 -9.93 -0.09 -0.44
N ALA A 128 -9.65 -1.13 0.36
CA ALA A 128 -8.41 -1.90 0.23
C ALA A 128 -8.28 -2.56 -1.16
N HIS A 129 -9.39 -3.04 -1.74
CA HIS A 129 -9.39 -3.59 -3.10
C HIS A 129 -9.13 -2.50 -4.15
N LEU A 130 -9.73 -1.31 -3.99
CA LEU A 130 -9.45 -0.18 -4.88
C LEU A 130 -7.98 0.27 -4.80
N LEU A 131 -7.41 0.25 -3.59
CA LEU A 131 -5.99 0.54 -3.37
C LEU A 131 -5.08 -0.49 -4.06
N TRP A 132 -5.40 -1.78 -3.96
CA TRP A 132 -4.70 -2.84 -4.67
C TRP A 132 -4.73 -2.62 -6.19
N LEU A 133 -5.92 -2.37 -6.76
CA LEU A 133 -6.08 -2.10 -8.18
C LEU A 133 -5.33 -0.85 -8.63
N GLY A 134 -5.35 0.21 -7.81
CA GLY A 134 -4.59 1.43 -8.07
C GLY A 134 -3.08 1.19 -8.12
N LEU A 135 -2.55 0.39 -7.20
CA LEU A 135 -1.12 0.05 -7.16
C LEU A 135 -0.71 -0.86 -8.34
N VAL A 136 -1.55 -1.84 -8.71
CA VAL A 136 -1.35 -2.67 -9.90
C VAL A 136 -1.40 -1.82 -11.18
N ALA A 137 -2.34 -0.89 -11.29
CA ALA A 137 -2.44 0.02 -12.42
C ALA A 137 -1.20 0.93 -12.53
N LEU A 138 -0.69 1.43 -11.39
CA LEU A 138 0.54 2.21 -11.35
C LEU A 138 1.74 1.38 -11.81
N ALA A 139 1.87 0.13 -11.35
CA ALA A 139 2.93 -0.78 -11.76
C ALA A 139 2.85 -1.12 -13.26
N TYR A 140 1.65 -1.40 -13.78
CA TYR A 140 1.42 -1.67 -15.19
C TYR A 140 1.78 -0.48 -16.09
N ARG A 141 1.28 0.72 -15.78
CA ARG A 141 1.58 1.93 -16.57
C ARG A 141 3.06 2.31 -16.50
N SER A 142 3.68 2.07 -15.35
CA SER A 142 5.13 2.22 -15.16
C SER A 142 5.93 1.31 -16.10
N ALA A 143 5.55 0.04 -16.20
CA ALA A 143 6.18 -0.91 -17.11
C ALA A 143 5.95 -0.54 -18.58
N ALA A 144 4.73 -0.14 -18.94
CA ALA A 144 4.36 0.23 -20.32
C ALA A 144 5.13 1.48 -20.80
N ALA A 145 5.19 2.54 -19.99
CA ALA A 145 5.92 3.76 -20.34
C ALA A 145 7.41 3.51 -20.64
N MET A 146 8.01 2.51 -19.99
CA MET A 146 9.39 2.11 -20.28
C MET A 146 9.54 1.36 -21.60
N ALA A 147 8.59 0.46 -21.92
CA ALA A 147 8.61 -0.28 -23.16
C ALA A 147 8.57 0.67 -24.37
N ASP A 148 7.66 1.65 -24.36
CA ASP A 148 7.53 2.66 -25.42
C ASP A 148 8.83 3.48 -25.59
N THR A 149 9.45 3.89 -24.49
CA THR A 149 10.73 4.63 -24.52
C THR A 149 11.85 3.81 -25.14
N SER A 150 11.92 2.51 -24.85
CA SER A 150 12.96 1.63 -25.39
C SER A 150 12.85 1.45 -26.91
N VAL A 151 11.61 1.29 -27.42
CA VAL A 151 11.31 1.15 -28.85
C VAL A 151 11.68 2.43 -29.62
N LEU A 152 11.34 3.61 -29.07
CA LEU A 152 11.66 4.89 -29.69
C LEU A 152 13.17 5.12 -29.83
N MET A 153 13.96 4.72 -28.83
CA MET A 153 15.42 4.85 -28.87
C MET A 153 16.06 3.89 -29.89
N ALA A 154 15.56 2.65 -29.98
CA ALA A 154 16.03 1.68 -30.96
C ALA A 154 15.72 2.13 -32.41
N GLY A 155 14.53 2.69 -32.64
CA GLY A 155 14.14 3.25 -33.93
C GLY A 155 15.04 4.41 -34.38
N LYS A 156 15.32 5.37 -33.48
CA LYS A 156 16.22 6.50 -33.78
C LYS A 156 17.65 6.05 -34.10
N ALA A 157 18.18 5.04 -33.40
CA ALA A 157 19.52 4.53 -33.67
C ALA A 157 19.62 3.86 -35.06
N GLY A 158 18.57 3.17 -35.50
CA GLY A 158 18.51 2.56 -36.83
C GLY A 158 18.43 3.57 -37.98
N THR A 159 17.74 4.70 -37.79
CA THR A 159 17.62 5.76 -38.81
C THR A 159 18.92 6.57 -39.01
N VAL A 160 19.80 6.62 -38.01
CA VAL A 160 21.07 7.36 -38.10
C VAL A 160 22.21 6.50 -38.68
N ALA A 161 22.03 5.18 -38.73
CA ALA A 161 23.03 4.21 -39.20
C ALA A 161 22.82 3.72 -40.65
N GLY A 162 21.76 4.17 -41.33
CA GLY A 162 21.47 3.87 -42.74
C GLY A 162 21.47 5.12 -43.59
#